data_AF-A0A3D5PB04-F1
#
_entry.id   AF-A0A3D5PB04-F1
#
_cell.length_a   1.000
_cell.length_b   1.000
_cell.length_c   1.000
_cell.angle_alpha   90.00
_cell.angle_beta   90.00
_cell.angle_gamma   90.00
#
_symmetry.space_group_name_H-M   'P 1'
#
loop_
_entity.id
_entity.type
_entity.pdbx_description
1 polymer ?
#
loop_
_entity_poly.entity_id
_entity_poly.type
_entity_poly.pdbx_seq_one_letter_code
_entity_poly.pdbx_strand_id
1 'polypeptide(L)' 'MPEHFNYTSYSSFMEYLCSFREEKYAEFQRRIIPGEKIIGVRMQRLRQTAKQIAKGDWRRFLDEAREDTMEEAMVEG' A
#
# COMPACT_ATOMS: atom_id res chain seq x y z
N MET A 1 19.04 9.07 -3.22
CA MET A 1 18.95 7.85 -2.39
C MET A 1 17.49 7.42 -2.40
N PRO A 2 17.11 6.16 -2.67
CA PRO A 2 15.71 5.81 -2.60
C PRO A 2 15.28 5.90 -1.14
N GLU A 3 14.20 6.64 -0.86
CA GLU A 3 13.55 6.67 0.45
C GLU A 3 13.21 5.22 0.83
N HIS A 4 13.91 4.68 1.83
CA HIS A 4 13.58 3.39 2.40
C HIS A 4 12.38 3.59 3.32
N PHE A 5 11.21 3.08 2.93
CA PHE A 5 10.09 3.00 3.85
C PHE A 5 10.43 1.95 4.93
N ASN A 6 10.24 2.33 6.19
CA ASN A 6 10.30 1.41 7.31
C ASN A 6 8.93 1.37 7.98
N TYR A 7 8.40 0.18 8.15
CA TYR A 7 7.11 0.01 8.80
C TYR A 7 7.22 0.30 10.30
N THR A 8 6.47 1.29 10.78
CA THR A 8 6.43 1.64 12.22
C THR A 8 5.05 1.52 12.84
N SER A 9 3.99 1.65 12.04
CA SER A 9 2.59 1.52 12.44
C SER A 9 1.68 1.49 11.21
N TYR A 10 0.48 0.94 11.36
CA TYR A 10 -0.56 0.99 10.32
C TYR A 10 -0.82 2.41 9.77
N SER A 11 -0.97 3.42 10.63
CA SER A 11 -1.22 4.81 10.19
C SER A 11 -0.09 5.36 9.33
N SER A 12 1.17 5.12 9.71
CA SER A 12 2.34 5.57 8.93
C SER A 12 2.42 4.91 7.55
N PHE A 13 1.98 3.66 7.45
CA PHE A 13 1.89 2.93 6.19
C PHE A 13 0.81 3.51 5.27
N MET A 14 -0.37 3.80 5.82
CA MET A 14 -1.45 4.42 5.04
C MET A 14 -1.09 5.82 4.57
N GLU A 15 -0.48 6.64 5.42
CA GLU A 15 0.04 7.97 5.02
C GLU A 15 1.07 7.85 3.90
N TYR A 16 2.00 6.89 4.00
CA TYR A 16 2.99 6.64 2.96
C TYR A 16 2.34 6.23 1.64
N LEU A 17 1.38 5.29 1.63
CA LEU A 17 0.66 4.92 0.42
C LEU A 17 -0.12 6.10 -0.17
N CYS A 18 -0.81 6.87 0.67
CA CYS A 18 -1.58 8.04 0.23
C CYS A 18 -0.70 9.13 -0.40
N SER A 19 0.58 9.22 -0.04
CA SER A 19 1.52 10.15 -0.68
C SER A 19 1.79 9.84 -2.16
N PHE A 20 1.50 8.61 -2.62
CA PHE A 20 1.60 8.18 -4.02
C PHE A 20 0.24 8.08 -4.72
N ARG A 21 -0.81 8.61 -4.11
CA ARG A 21 -2.16 8.59 -4.66
C ARG A 21 -2.20 9.34 -5.99
N GLU A 22 -2.69 8.67 -7.01
CA GLU A 22 -3.02 9.25 -8.31
C GLU A 22 -4.53 9.17 -8.55
N GLU A 23 -5.24 10.29 -8.41
CA GLU A 23 -6.71 10.31 -8.46
C GLU A 23 -7.29 9.73 -9.76
N LYS A 24 -6.72 10.12 -10.91
CA LYS A 24 -7.16 9.61 -12.21
C LYS A 24 -6.97 8.10 -12.35
N TYR A 25 -5.93 7.56 -11.70
CA TYR A 25 -5.67 6.12 -11.70
C TYR A 25 -6.63 5.40 -10.74
N ALA A 26 -6.90 5.97 -9.56
CA ALA A 26 -7.89 5.46 -8.63
C ALA A 26 -9.28 5.39 -9.29
N GLU A 27 -9.72 6.46 -9.95
CA GLU A 27 -10.99 6.51 -10.69
C GLU A 27 -11.06 5.42 -11.78
N PHE A 28 -9.97 5.26 -12.55
CA PHE A 28 -9.89 4.22 -13.56
C PHE A 28 -10.03 2.81 -12.95
N GLN A 29 -9.30 2.52 -11.87
CA GLN A 29 -9.37 1.22 -11.20
C GLN A 29 -10.75 0.96 -10.59
N ARG A 30 -11.40 1.97 -9.98
CA ARG A 30 -12.76 1.84 -9.41
C ARG A 30 -13.81 1.48 -10.47
N ARG A 31 -13.59 1.90 -11.72
CA ARG A 31 -14.45 1.51 -12.86
C ARG A 31 -14.25 0.06 -13.30
N ILE A 32 -13.06 -0.50 -13.08
CA ILE A 32 -12.74 -1.89 -13.45
C ILE A 32 -13.11 -2.85 -12.31
N ILE A 33 -12.87 -2.44 -11.07
CA ILE A 33 -13.03 -3.26 -9.87
C ILE A 33 -14.02 -2.54 -8.94
N PRO A 34 -15.33 -2.66 -9.21
CA PRO A 34 -16.34 -2.03 -8.38
C PRO A 34 -16.42 -2.70 -7.01
N GLY A 35 -16.70 -1.92 -5.97
CA GLY A 35 -16.89 -2.41 -4.60
C GLY A 35 -15.65 -2.36 -3.72
N GLU A 36 -14.46 -2.16 -4.30
CA GLU A 36 -13.21 -2.07 -3.55
C GLU A 36 -12.88 -0.65 -3.10
N LYS A 37 -12.20 -0.53 -1.95
CA LYS A 37 -11.59 0.73 -1.53
C LYS A 37 -10.24 0.87 -2.23
N ILE A 38 -10.11 1.89 -3.06
CA ILE A 38 -8.94 2.11 -3.92
C ILE A 38 -8.31 3.47 -3.61
N ILE A 39 -7.02 3.45 -3.29
CA ILE A 39 -6.20 4.65 -3.05
C ILE A 39 -5.72 5.25 -4.37
N GLY A 40 -5.35 4.42 -5.36
CA GLY A 40 -4.77 4.82 -6.64
C GLY A 40 -3.25 4.80 -6.64
N VAL A 41 -2.62 3.78 -6.03
CA VAL A 41 -1.15 3.64 -6.03
C VAL A 41 -0.70 2.66 -7.11
N ARG A 42 0.34 3.02 -7.85
CA ARG A 42 0.89 2.18 -8.92
C ARG A 42 1.50 0.89 -8.38
N MET A 43 1.31 -0.20 -9.11
CA MET A 43 1.86 -1.51 -8.77
C MET A 43 3.37 -1.54 -8.54
N GLN A 44 4.14 -0.74 -9.30
CA GLN A 44 5.59 -0.65 -9.13
C GLN A 44 5.95 -0.16 -7.72
N ARG A 45 5.15 0.78 -7.17
CA ARG A 45 5.36 1.33 -5.83
C ARG A 45 4.97 0.33 -4.76
N LEU A 46 3.80 -0.31 -4.89
CA LEU A 46 3.37 -1.37 -3.96
C LEU A 46 4.41 -2.49 -3.84
N ARG A 47 4.94 -2.99 -4.97
CA ARG A 47 6.01 -4.00 -4.96
C ARG A 47 7.30 -3.52 -4.32
N GLN A 48 7.63 -2.22 -4.41
CA GLN A 48 8.79 -1.66 -3.71
C GLN A 48 8.54 -1.61 -2.21
N THR A 49 7.35 -1.17 -1.79
CA THR A 49 6.94 -1.11 -0.39
C THR A 49 6.92 -2.49 0.25
N ALA A 50 6.31 -3.49 -0.39
CA ALA A 50 6.32 -4.88 0.08
C ALA A 50 7.74 -5.41 0.30
N LYS A 51 8.65 -5.16 -0.65
CA LYS A 51 10.08 -5.53 -0.52
C LYS A 51 10.78 -4.81 0.64
N GLN A 52 10.39 -3.58 0.97
CA GLN A 52 10.97 -2.82 2.07
C GLN A 52 10.45 -3.33 3.42
N ILE A 53 9.15 -3.61 3.52
CA ILE A 53 8.52 -4.22 4.70
C ILE A 53 9.11 -5.61 4.97
N ALA A 54 9.25 -6.44 3.92
CA ALA A 54 9.84 -7.79 4.00
C ALA A 54 11.29 -7.79 4.52
N LYS A 55 12.04 -6.69 4.33
CA LYS A 55 13.41 -6.52 4.86
C LYS A 55 13.43 -6.01 6.30
N GLY A 56 12.35 -5.40 6.76
CA GLY A 56 12.18 -4.88 8.11
C GLY A 56 11.33 -5.80 8.98
N ASP A 57 10.50 -5.21 9.84
CA ASP A 57 9.61 -5.93 10.74
C ASP A 57 8.30 -6.36 10.05
N TRP A 58 8.42 -7.32 9.14
CA TRP A 58 7.29 -7.85 8.39
C TRP A 58 6.25 -8.56 9.26
N ARG A 59 6.66 -9.15 10.40
CA ARG A 59 5.74 -9.83 11.32
C ARG A 59 4.77 -8.84 11.92
N ARG A 60 5.30 -7.70 12.36
CA ARG A 60 4.47 -6.61 12.87
C ARG A 60 3.52 -6.04 11.83
N PHE A 61 3.96 -5.92 10.58
CA PHE A 61 3.08 -5.52 9.49
C PHE A 61 1.91 -6.48 9.32
N LEU A 62 2.15 -7.79 9.27
CA LEU A 62 1.08 -8.80 9.15
C LEU A 62 0.13 -8.81 10.35
N ASP A 63 0.64 -8.60 11.57
CA ASP A 63 -0.20 -8.52 12.78
C ASP A 63 -1.09 -7.27 12.81
N GLU A 64 -0.66 -6.17 12.18
CA GLU A 64 -1.36 -4.88 12.16
C GLU A 64 -2.16 -4.63 10.87
N ALA A 65 -1.97 -5.45 9.83
CA ALA A 65 -2.68 -5.35 8.55
C ALA A 65 -4.19 -5.63 8.73
N ARG A 66 -4.99 -4.92 7.95
CA ARG A 66 -6.45 -4.88 8.03
C ARG A 66 -7.13 -5.19 6.71
N GLU A 67 -6.37 -5.32 5.62
CA GLU A 67 -6.87 -5.50 4.25
C GLU A 67 -7.99 -4.50 3.89
N ASP A 68 -7.86 -3.26 4.36
CA ASP A 68 -8.91 -2.26 4.29
C ASP A 68 -9.05 -1.64 2.89
N THR A 69 -7.98 -1.75 2.09
CA THR A 69 -7.85 -1.24 0.72
C THR A 69 -7.20 -2.26 -0.20
N MET A 70 -7.50 -2.17 -1.49
CA MET A 70 -6.90 -3.04 -2.51
C MET A 70 -5.37 -2.94 -2.54
N GLU A 71 -4.83 -1.75 -2.37
CA GLU A 71 -3.39 -1.51 -2.31
C GLU A 71 -2.72 -2.18 -1.11
N GLU A 72 -3.39 -2.21 0.03
CA GLU A 72 -2.89 -2.88 1.24
C GLU A 72 -2.84 -4.39 1.04
N ALA A 73 -3.93 -5.00 0.58
CA ALA A 73 -3.99 -6.43 0.27
C ALA A 73 -2.90 -6.83 -0.75
N MET A 74 -2.57 -5.94 -1.69
CA MET A 74 -1.47 -6.16 -2.65
C MET A 74 -0.06 -6.02 -2.06
N VAL A 75 0.10 -5.34 -0.94
CA VAL A 75 1.39 -5.26 -0.23
C VAL A 75 1.56 -6.45 0.71
N GLU A 76 0.46 -6.97 1.25
CA GLU A 76 0.41 -8.15 2.10
C GLU A 76 0.65 -9.47 1.35
N GLY A 77 0.06 -9.63 0.16
CA GLY A 77 0.19 -10.84 -0.67
C GLY A 77 1.56 -11.03 -1.32
#